data_AF-A0A7Y3MYB1-F1
#
_entry.id   AF-A0A7Y3MYB1-F1
#
_cell.length_a   1.000
_cell.length_b   1.000
_cell.length_c   1.000
_cell.angle_alpha   90.00
_cell.angle_beta   90.00
_cell.angle_gamma   90.00
#
_symmetry.space_group_name_H-M   'P 1'
#
loop_
_entity.id
_entity.type
_entity.pdbx_description
1 polymer ?
#
loop_
_entity_poly.entity_id
_entity_poly.type
_entity_poly.pdbx_seq_one_letter_code
_entity_poly.pdbx_strand_id
1 'polypeptide(L)'
;FPSRKRHFENYVEICSGTDLSRRVFRACAHLIREAADLAQSVGSGLVVVTVPELSPLAQGQLEQALAQPGAGEGYDASRPDRRIEEICREVGIPFIALADELGPEDYLEKDVHWNASGHLKVHDALRRIWTERPPAPHPSGRPEEVAAPARTAS
;
A
#
# COMPACT_ATOMS: atom_id res chain seq x y z
N PHE A 1 8.15 -4.50 17.61
CA PHE A 1 6.95 -3.77 17.19
C PHE A 1 6.64 -2.70 18.23
N PRO A 2 6.47 -1.42 17.86
CA PRO A 2 6.03 -0.40 18.81
C PRO A 2 4.72 -0.83 19.47
N SER A 3 4.50 -0.44 20.73
CA SER A 3 3.23 -0.69 21.42
C SER A 3 2.06 -0.16 20.58
N ARG A 4 0.92 -0.88 20.53
CA ARG A 4 -0.27 -0.47 19.73
C ARG A 4 -0.68 0.98 19.95
N LYS A 5 -0.54 1.52 21.17
CA LYS A 5 -0.80 2.94 21.47
C LYS A 5 0.05 3.89 20.61
N ARG A 6 1.35 3.63 20.49
CA ARG A 6 2.30 4.42 19.71
C ARG A 6 2.04 4.32 18.20
N HIS A 7 1.40 3.25 17.74
CA HIS A 7 1.00 3.11 16.35
C HIS A 7 -0.07 4.16 15.98
N PHE A 8 -1.15 4.29 16.77
CA PHE A 8 -2.22 5.25 16.48
C PHE A 8 -1.81 6.71 16.73
N GLU A 9 -0.93 6.97 17.71
CA GLU A 9 -0.33 8.31 17.88
C GLU A 9 0.44 8.73 16.62
N ASN A 10 1.32 7.85 16.11
CA ASN A 10 2.05 8.12 14.87
C ASN A 10 1.11 8.25 13.67
N TYR A 11 0.05 7.43 13.60
CA TYR A 11 -0.93 7.50 12.53
C TYR A 11 -1.63 8.86 12.50
N VAL A 12 -2.09 9.35 13.66
CA VAL A 12 -2.67 10.68 13.80
C VAL A 12 -1.69 11.77 13.35
N GLU A 13 -0.43 11.71 13.77
CA GLU A 13 0.59 12.68 13.33
C GLU A 13 0.81 12.67 11.82
N ILE A 14 0.85 11.49 11.19
CA ILE A 14 0.99 11.33 9.74
C ILE A 14 -0.21 11.95 9.01
N CYS A 15 -1.42 11.75 9.53
CA CYS A 15 -2.66 12.31 9.01
C CYS A 15 -2.83 13.82 9.27
N SER A 16 -2.00 14.43 10.14
CA SER A 16 -2.16 15.82 10.58
C SER A 16 -1.18 16.82 9.95
N GLY A 17 -0.31 16.37 9.04
CA GLY A 17 0.59 17.28 8.30
C GLY A 17 1.75 17.88 9.07
N THR A 18 2.13 17.23 10.16
CA THR A 18 3.30 17.53 10.97
C THR A 18 4.61 17.35 10.20
N ASP A 19 5.74 17.66 10.85
CA ASP A 19 7.07 17.32 10.30
C ASP A 19 7.25 15.81 10.09
N LEU A 20 6.65 14.97 10.94
CA LEU A 20 6.65 13.53 10.75
C LEU A 20 5.93 13.16 9.46
N SER A 21 4.72 13.69 9.26
CA SER A 21 3.94 13.52 8.01
C SER A 21 4.78 13.88 6.78
N ARG A 22 5.43 15.04 6.77
CA ARG A 22 6.31 15.48 5.66
C ARG A 22 7.48 14.52 5.43
N ARG A 23 8.15 14.07 6.50
CA ARG A 23 9.28 13.13 6.40
C ARG A 23 8.84 11.77 5.86
N VAL A 24 7.71 11.25 6.33
CA VAL A 24 7.14 9.98 5.88
C VAL A 24 6.83 10.04 4.39
N PHE A 25 6.11 11.06 3.92
CA PHE A 25 5.77 11.13 2.49
C PHE A 25 6.98 11.39 1.58
N ARG A 26 8.03 12.08 2.06
CA ARG A 26 9.31 12.17 1.33
C ARG A 26 9.98 10.81 1.20
N ALA A 27 9.98 10.01 2.27
CA ALA A 27 10.53 8.66 2.23
C ALA A 27 9.71 7.75 1.30
N CYS A 28 8.38 7.82 1.36
CA CYS A 28 7.50 7.10 0.43
C CYS A 28 7.79 7.49 -1.03
N ALA A 29 7.94 8.78 -1.32
CA ALA A 29 8.25 9.24 -2.69
C ALA A 29 9.57 8.68 -3.22
N HIS A 30 10.60 8.61 -2.38
CA HIS A 30 11.86 7.98 -2.75
C HIS A 30 11.68 6.48 -3.01
N LEU A 31 11.07 5.74 -2.07
CA LEU A 31 10.91 4.29 -2.18
C LEU A 31 10.01 3.87 -3.33
N ILE A 32 8.93 4.60 -3.59
CA ILE A 32 8.02 4.33 -4.72
C ILE A 32 8.76 4.50 -6.05
N ARG A 33 9.62 5.53 -6.17
CA ARG A 33 10.44 5.73 -7.37
C ARG A 33 11.44 4.59 -7.57
N GLU A 34 12.19 4.23 -6.54
CA GLU A 34 13.14 3.10 -6.60
C GLU A 34 12.44 1.79 -6.97
N ALA A 35 11.25 1.54 -6.42
CA ALA A 35 10.47 0.36 -6.74
C ALA A 35 9.96 0.38 -8.19
N ALA A 36 9.55 1.54 -8.71
CA ALA A 36 9.10 1.69 -10.09
C ALA A 36 10.26 1.46 -11.07
N ASP A 37 11.43 2.04 -10.80
CA ASP A 37 12.64 1.87 -11.61
C ASP A 37 13.07 0.40 -11.65
N LEU A 38 13.05 -0.28 -10.50
CA LEU A 38 13.37 -1.70 -10.41
C LEU A 38 12.36 -2.56 -11.18
N ALA A 39 11.06 -2.33 -10.99
CA ALA A 39 10.01 -3.05 -11.71
C ALA A 39 10.18 -2.89 -13.23
N GLN A 40 10.45 -1.67 -13.69
CA GLN A 40 10.70 -1.39 -15.10
C GLN A 40 11.95 -2.11 -15.62
N SER A 41 13.03 -2.18 -14.84
CA SER A 41 14.27 -2.86 -15.25
C SER A 41 14.11 -4.35 -15.52
N VAL A 42 13.09 -4.98 -14.92
CA VAL A 42 12.75 -6.40 -15.13
C VAL A 42 11.51 -6.59 -16.00
N GLY A 43 11.02 -5.52 -16.65
CA GLY A 43 9.84 -5.56 -17.52
C GLY A 43 8.53 -5.82 -16.79
N SER A 44 8.45 -5.54 -15.48
CA SER A 44 7.24 -5.65 -14.68
C SER A 44 6.53 -4.30 -14.55
N GLY A 45 5.21 -4.35 -14.41
CA GLY A 45 4.43 -3.22 -13.89
C GLY A 45 4.56 -3.12 -12.37
N LEU A 46 4.29 -1.92 -11.84
CA LEU A 46 4.12 -1.67 -10.41
C LEU A 46 2.76 -0.97 -10.22
N VAL A 47 2.02 -1.38 -9.18
CA VAL A 47 0.80 -0.73 -8.72
C VAL A 47 0.96 -0.50 -7.22
N VAL A 48 0.62 0.69 -6.74
CA VAL A 48 0.62 1.00 -5.30
C VAL A 48 -0.80 0.93 -4.78
N VAL A 49 -0.97 0.30 -3.62
CA VAL A 49 -2.26 0.12 -2.96
C VAL A 49 -2.10 0.54 -1.49
N THR A 50 -2.99 1.40 -1.00
CA THR A 50 -3.07 1.71 0.44
C THR A 50 -4.12 0.84 1.11
N VAL A 51 -3.84 0.42 2.35
CA VAL A 51 -4.76 -0.38 3.17
C VAL A 51 -5.28 0.52 4.28
N PRO A 52 -6.60 0.76 4.36
CA PRO A 52 -7.16 1.64 5.37
C PRO A 52 -7.35 0.91 6.70
N GLU A 53 -7.32 1.68 7.79
CA GLU A 53 -7.54 1.19 9.16
C GLU A 53 -9.04 1.26 9.52
N LEU A 54 -9.88 0.46 8.85
CA LEU A 54 -11.35 0.51 9.02
C LEU A 54 -11.91 -0.56 9.98
N SER A 55 -11.06 -1.47 10.49
CA SER A 55 -11.53 -2.50 11.42
C SER A 55 -12.12 -1.87 12.70
N PRO A 56 -13.17 -2.45 13.29
CA PRO A 56 -13.74 -1.93 14.54
C PRO A 56 -12.71 -1.79 15.67
N LEU A 57 -11.75 -2.73 15.72
CA LEU A 57 -10.64 -2.68 16.66
C LEU A 57 -9.75 -1.45 16.43
N ALA A 58 -9.40 -1.17 15.18
CA ALA A 58 -8.57 -0.01 14.83
C ALA A 58 -9.30 1.31 15.07
N GLN A 59 -10.60 1.38 14.76
CA GLN A 59 -11.42 2.58 14.95
C GLN A 59 -11.51 2.97 16.42
N GLY A 60 -11.80 2.02 17.33
CA GLY A 60 -11.83 2.32 18.76
C GLY A 60 -10.48 2.80 19.32
N GLN A 61 -9.35 2.36 18.75
CA GLN A 61 -8.02 2.81 19.15
C GLN A 61 -7.67 4.18 18.57
N LEU A 62 -8.10 4.47 17.35
CA LEU A 62 -7.98 5.78 16.72
C LEU A 62 -8.77 6.85 17.48
N GLU A 63 -10.02 6.55 17.86
CA GLU A 63 -10.84 7.45 18.68
C GLU A 63 -10.16 7.80 20.01
N GLN A 64 -9.55 6.82 20.67
CA GLN A 64 -8.79 7.05 21.91
C GLN A 64 -7.55 7.93 21.69
N ALA A 65 -6.88 7.81 20.55
CA ALA A 65 -5.74 8.65 20.19
C ALA A 65 -6.19 10.09 19.89
N LEU A 66 -7.28 10.27 19.15
CA LEU A 66 -7.84 11.57 18.81
C LEU A 66 -8.46 12.31 20.01
N ALA A 67 -8.90 11.58 21.03
CA ALA A 67 -9.41 12.16 22.28
C ALA A 67 -8.34 12.86 23.14
N GLN A 68 -7.04 12.68 22.83
CA GLN A 68 -5.97 13.39 23.53
C GLN A 68 -5.99 14.89 23.18
N PRO A 69 -5.75 15.80 24.15
CA PRO A 69 -5.73 17.23 23.88
C PRO A 69 -4.76 17.60 22.75
N GLY A 70 -5.27 18.28 21.73
CA GLY A 70 -4.49 18.73 20.56
C GLY A 70 -4.23 17.66 19.48
N ALA A 71 -4.56 16.39 19.72
CA ALA A 71 -4.28 15.32 18.75
C ALA A 71 -5.15 15.41 17.48
N GLY A 72 -6.37 15.95 17.57
CA GLY A 72 -7.27 16.08 16.42
C GLY A 72 -7.02 17.30 15.53
N GLU A 73 -6.11 18.22 15.91
CA GLU A 73 -5.90 19.45 15.14
C GLU A 73 -5.24 19.14 13.79
N GLY A 74 -5.95 19.45 12.70
CA GLY A 74 -5.48 19.20 11.33
C GLY A 74 -5.52 17.73 10.89
N TYR A 75 -6.06 16.82 11.72
CA TYR A 75 -6.24 15.42 11.37
C TYR A 75 -7.16 15.27 10.15
N ASP A 76 -6.66 14.59 9.13
CA ASP A 76 -7.42 14.20 7.95
C ASP A 76 -7.09 12.75 7.59
N ALA A 77 -8.05 11.86 7.81
CA ALA A 77 -7.91 10.42 7.55
C ALA A 77 -7.60 10.10 6.07
N SER A 78 -8.00 10.98 5.14
CA SER A 78 -7.77 10.80 3.70
C SER A 78 -6.42 11.36 3.24
N ARG A 79 -5.70 12.09 4.09
CA ARG A 79 -4.40 12.69 3.73
C ARG A 79 -3.41 11.65 3.22
N PRO A 80 -3.22 10.48 3.86
CA PRO A 80 -2.28 9.48 3.35
C PRO A 80 -2.57 9.06 1.91
N ASP A 81 -3.82 8.73 1.60
CA ASP A 81 -4.22 8.32 0.26
C ASP A 81 -3.96 9.42 -0.77
N ARG A 82 -4.41 10.66 -0.50
CA ARG A 82 -4.16 11.79 -1.43
C ARG A 82 -2.67 12.05 -1.65
N ARG A 83 -1.85 11.97 -0.60
CA ARG A 83 -0.40 12.19 -0.71
C ARG A 83 0.31 11.08 -1.47
N ILE A 84 -0.09 9.82 -1.27
CA ILE A 84 0.47 8.69 -2.02
C ILE A 84 0.00 8.70 -3.47
N GLU A 85 -1.26 9.04 -3.74
CA GLU A 85 -1.79 9.21 -5.09
C GLU A 85 -1.00 10.27 -5.87
N GLU A 86 -0.77 11.44 -5.26
CA GLU A 86 0.05 12.50 -5.86
C GLU A 86 1.44 12.00 -6.26
N ILE A 87 2.12 11.28 -5.36
CA ILE A 87 3.43 10.69 -5.62
C ILE A 87 3.36 9.67 -6.77
N CYS A 88 2.38 8.76 -6.75
CA CYS A 88 2.23 7.74 -7.79
C CYS A 88 1.98 8.37 -9.16
N ARG A 89 1.15 9.43 -9.21
CA ARG A 89 0.89 10.21 -10.42
C ARG A 89 2.15 10.91 -10.94
N GLU A 90 2.97 11.48 -10.08
CA GLU A 90 4.27 12.08 -10.48
C GLU A 90 5.23 11.03 -11.06
N VAL A 91 5.22 9.81 -10.54
CA VAL A 91 6.04 8.69 -11.03
C VAL A 91 5.42 8.00 -12.25
N GLY A 92 4.13 8.22 -12.53
CA GLY A 92 3.42 7.64 -13.66
C GLY A 92 2.92 6.21 -13.43
N ILE A 93 2.78 5.78 -12.17
CA ILE A 93 2.29 4.43 -11.82
C ILE A 93 0.83 4.45 -11.33
N PRO A 94 0.05 3.37 -11.52
CA PRO A 94 -1.30 3.26 -10.99
C PRO A 94 -1.33 3.23 -9.46
N PHE A 95 -2.41 3.77 -8.90
CA PHE A 95 -2.69 3.83 -7.47
C PHE A 95 -4.13 3.36 -7.19
N ILE A 96 -4.32 2.65 -6.06
CA ILE A 96 -5.64 2.30 -5.52
C ILE A 96 -5.68 2.69 -4.04
N ALA A 97 -6.65 3.52 -3.67
CA ALA A 97 -7.03 3.71 -2.28
C ALA A 97 -8.08 2.66 -1.88
N LEU A 98 -7.73 1.65 -1.08
CA LEU A 98 -8.73 0.65 -0.67
C LEU A 98 -9.79 1.22 0.28
N ALA A 99 -9.59 2.44 0.80
CA ALA A 99 -10.63 3.18 1.52
C ALA A 99 -11.89 3.45 0.66
N ASP A 100 -11.73 3.53 -0.67
CA ASP A 100 -12.85 3.73 -1.60
C ASP A 100 -13.59 2.42 -1.92
N GLU A 101 -12.99 1.27 -1.59
CA GLU A 101 -13.51 -0.05 -1.93
C GLU A 101 -14.05 -0.80 -0.70
N LEU A 102 -13.44 -0.58 0.47
CA LEU A 102 -13.71 -1.34 1.69
C LEU A 102 -14.54 -0.53 2.69
N GLY A 103 -15.43 -1.21 3.38
CA GLY A 103 -16.14 -0.71 4.56
C GLY A 103 -15.75 -1.50 5.83
N PRO A 104 -16.15 -1.04 7.03
CA PRO A 104 -15.91 -1.75 8.29
C PRO A 104 -16.44 -3.20 8.29
N GLU A 105 -17.51 -3.48 7.56
CA GLU A 105 -18.12 -4.80 7.40
C GLU A 105 -17.25 -5.80 6.61
N ASP A 106 -16.23 -5.32 5.90
CA ASP A 106 -15.29 -6.15 5.15
C ASP A 106 -14.14 -6.68 6.01
N TYR A 107 -14.17 -6.39 7.33
CA TYR A 107 -13.18 -6.84 8.31
C TYR A 107 -13.74 -7.92 9.23
N LEU A 108 -12.84 -8.67 9.86
CA LEU A 108 -13.19 -9.55 10.96
C LEU A 108 -13.40 -8.72 12.24
N GLU A 109 -14.41 -9.07 13.05
CA GLU A 109 -14.86 -8.25 14.19
C GLU A 109 -13.74 -7.89 15.20
N LYS A 110 -12.79 -8.79 15.42
CA LYS A 110 -11.71 -8.66 16.43
C LYS A 110 -10.32 -8.72 15.81
N ASP A 111 -10.21 -8.49 14.52
CA ASP A 111 -8.97 -8.58 13.76
C ASP A 111 -8.86 -7.40 12.78
N VAL A 112 -7.64 -7.00 12.45
CA VAL A 112 -7.34 -5.97 11.46
C VAL A 112 -7.35 -6.51 10.03
N HIS A 113 -7.39 -7.84 9.86
CA HIS A 113 -7.49 -8.47 8.55
C HIS A 113 -8.93 -8.45 8.02
N TRP A 114 -9.04 -8.29 6.70
CA TRP A 114 -10.31 -8.43 5.97
C TRP A 114 -10.89 -9.85 6.07
N ASN A 115 -12.21 -9.95 5.94
CA ASN A 115 -12.93 -11.20 5.79
C ASN A 115 -13.04 -11.61 4.30
N ALA A 116 -13.80 -12.67 4.01
CA ALA A 116 -13.95 -13.17 2.64
C ALA A 116 -14.58 -12.14 1.68
N SER A 117 -15.50 -11.28 2.15
CA SER A 117 -16.07 -10.17 1.39
C SER A 117 -14.99 -9.14 1.04
N GLY A 118 -14.21 -8.71 2.03
CA GLY A 118 -13.10 -7.77 1.81
C GLY A 118 -12.07 -8.30 0.83
N HIS A 119 -11.70 -9.58 0.93
CA HIS A 119 -10.82 -10.23 -0.06
C HIS A 119 -11.38 -10.16 -1.49
N LEU A 120 -12.69 -10.36 -1.68
CA LEU A 120 -13.32 -10.28 -3.00
C LEU A 120 -13.30 -8.86 -3.56
N LYS A 121 -13.58 -7.84 -2.73
CA LYS A 121 -13.52 -6.44 -3.17
C LYS A 121 -12.10 -6.03 -3.59
N VAL A 122 -11.09 -6.42 -2.81
CA VAL A 122 -9.67 -6.18 -3.17
C VAL A 122 -9.30 -6.91 -4.46
N HIS A 123 -9.73 -8.16 -4.62
CA HIS A 123 -9.54 -8.90 -5.87
C HIS A 123 -10.13 -8.14 -7.07
N ASP A 124 -11.37 -7.66 -6.95
CA ASP A 124 -12.04 -6.95 -8.04
C ASP A 124 -11.36 -5.62 -8.37
N ALA A 125 -10.91 -4.87 -7.35
CA ALA A 125 -10.14 -3.64 -7.53
C ALA A 125 -8.83 -3.89 -8.29
N LEU A 126 -8.07 -4.91 -7.90
CA LEU A 126 -6.82 -5.30 -8.56
C LEU A 126 -7.08 -5.79 -10.00
N ARG A 127 -8.16 -6.56 -10.20
CA ARG A 127 -8.54 -7.09 -11.52
C ARG A 127 -8.89 -5.97 -12.50
N ARG A 128 -9.54 -4.89 -12.05
CA ARG A 128 -9.81 -3.71 -12.89
C ARG A 128 -8.51 -3.12 -13.44
N ILE A 129 -7.53 -2.87 -12.57
CA ILE A 129 -6.22 -2.33 -13.01
C ILE A 129 -5.53 -3.29 -13.99
N TRP A 130 -5.51 -4.58 -13.68
CA TRP A 130 -4.91 -5.58 -14.57
C TRP A 130 -5.54 -5.58 -15.97
N THR A 131 -6.87 -5.41 -16.04
CA THR A 131 -7.61 -5.42 -17.30
C THR A 131 -7.41 -4.13 -18.10
N GLU A 132 -7.37 -2.97 -17.43
CA GLU A 132 -7.18 -1.66 -18.07
C GLU A 132 -5.73 -1.41 -18.50
N ARG A 133 -4.77 -2.03 -17.80
CA ARG A 133 -3.34 -1.89 -18.01
C ARG A 133 -2.67 -3.26 -17.98
N PRO A 134 -2.92 -4.12 -18.98
CA PRO A 134 -2.25 -5.41 -19.04
C PRO A 134 -0.74 -5.18 -19.07
N PRO A 135 0.06 -6.01 -18.36
CA PRO A 135 1.50 -5.89 -18.43
C PRO A 135 1.95 -6.01 -19.89
N ALA A 136 3.04 -5.31 -20.22
CA ALA A 136 3.71 -5.56 -21.50
C ALA A 136 3.97 -7.06 -21.61
N PRO A 137 3.74 -7.68 -22.80
CA PRO A 137 4.03 -9.09 -22.98
C PRO A 137 5.47 -9.33 -22.54
N HIS A 138 5.66 -10.26 -21.60
CA HIS A 138 6.98 -10.65 -21.14
C HIS A 138 7.81 -10.93 -22.40
N PRO A 139 9.00 -10.33 -22.58
CA PRO A 139 9.85 -10.67 -23.70
C PRO A 139 10.05 -12.18 -23.59
N SER A 140 9.53 -12.93 -24.57
CA SER A 140 9.54 -14.39 -24.57
C SER A 140 10.96 -14.90 -24.83
N GLY A 141 11.91 -14.52 -23.98
CA GLY A 141 13.11 -15.28 -23.74
C GLY A 141 12.83 -16.11 -22.51
N ARG A 142 12.53 -17.40 -22.69
CA ARG A 142 12.95 -18.35 -21.66
C ARG A 142 14.41 -18.01 -21.35
N PRO A 143 14.85 -17.93 -20.08
CA PRO A 143 16.28 -18.06 -19.85
C PRO A 143 16.72 -19.31 -20.61
N GLU A 144 17.67 -19.16 -21.53
CA GLU A 144 18.34 -20.31 -22.13
C GLU A 144 18.69 -21.23 -20.96
N GLU A 145 18.14 -22.42 -21.01
CA GLU A 145 18.49 -23.52 -20.13
C GLU A 145 20.01 -23.57 -20.15
N VAL A 146 20.64 -23.11 -19.08
CA VAL A 146 22.10 -23.15 -18.96
C VAL A 146 22.44 -24.62 -19.05
N ALA A 147 22.91 -25.03 -20.22
CA ALA A 147 23.21 -26.43 -20.50
C ALA A 147 24.15 -26.91 -19.40
N ALA A 148 23.68 -27.90 -18.62
CA ALA A 148 24.48 -28.50 -17.59
C ALA A 148 25.81 -28.99 -18.21
N PRO A 149 26.97 -28.65 -17.63
CA PRO A 149 28.24 -29.09 -18.19
C PRO A 149 28.24 -30.62 -18.26
N ALA A 150 28.55 -31.15 -19.45
CA ALA A 150 28.64 -32.57 -19.70
C ALA A 150 29.57 -33.21 -18.66
N ARG A 151 29.05 -34.15 -17.88
CA ARG A 151 29.86 -34.96 -16.99
C ARG A 151 30.82 -35.79 -17.84
N THR A 152 32.09 -35.41 -17.83
CA THR A 152 33.17 -36.29 -18.31
C THR A 152 33.20 -37.51 -17.40
N ALA A 153 32.88 -38.66 -17.96
CA ALA A 153 33.11 -39.94 -17.30
C ALA A 153 34.63 -40.20 -17.25
N SER A 154 35.12 -40.46 -16.03
CA SER A 154 36.42 -41.08 -15.77
C SER A 154 36.20 -42.53 -15.34
#